data_AF-A0A8T5J8T9-F1
#
_entry.id   AF-A0A8T5J8T9-F1
#
_cell.length_a   1.000
_cell.length_b   1.000
_cell.length_c   1.000
_cell.angle_alpha   90.00
_cell.angle_beta   90.00
_cell.angle_gamma   90.00
#
_symmetry.space_group_name_H-M   'P 1'
#
loop_
_entity.id
_entity.type
_entity.pdbx_description
1 polymer ?
#
loop_
_entity_poly.entity_id
_entity_poly.type
_entity_poly.pdbx_seq_one_letter_code
_entity_poly.pdbx_strand_id
1 'polypeptide(L)'
;MRRLITALLLISLLGQIQALPNGIDARGDNGCICHGGADDSTSVTLEGLPGEYNSSQEYNITLTIESPVEMNDVQGGFRIIISEGEIIGDGWQLMDGGYTHSSEINDRRVWNAVWVAPAEDDVLATFIIYGNAVNGDGAASSEDEWNSQSLAVPGPEYTGDASPIELSNSVSNSQKAIAVIALLGVITLTVVAIRD
;
A
#
# COMPACT_ATOMS: atom_id res chain seq x y z
N MET A 1 36.42 15.17 -14.46
CA MET A 1 36.46 13.73 -14.08
C MET A 1 36.13 13.46 -12.60
N ARG A 2 36.85 13.99 -11.60
CA ARG A 2 36.55 13.74 -10.17
C ARG A 2 35.12 14.10 -9.75
N ARG A 3 34.59 15.26 -10.19
CA ARG A 3 33.22 15.71 -9.88
C ARG A 3 32.13 14.91 -10.60
N LEU A 4 32.41 14.46 -11.82
CA LEU A 4 31.57 13.53 -12.57
C LEU A 4 31.47 12.18 -11.86
N ILE A 5 32.59 11.67 -11.34
CA ILE A 5 32.61 10.46 -10.51
C ILE A 5 31.84 10.69 -9.20
N THR A 6 31.97 11.84 -8.55
CA THR A 6 31.19 12.18 -7.34
C THR A 6 29.70 12.29 -7.63
N ALA A 7 29.30 12.88 -8.76
CA ALA A 7 27.91 12.96 -9.17
C ALA A 7 27.34 11.57 -9.49
N LEU A 8 28.08 10.72 -10.22
CA LEU A 8 27.69 9.32 -10.45
C LEU A 8 27.59 8.53 -9.14
N LEU A 9 28.52 8.74 -8.19
CA LEU A 9 28.47 8.11 -6.87
C LEU A 9 27.23 8.53 -6.09
N LEU A 10 26.90 9.83 -6.09
CA LEU A 10 25.70 10.39 -5.45
C LEU A 10 24.42 9.87 -6.09
N ILE A 11 24.39 9.66 -7.41
CA ILE A 11 23.27 9.05 -8.13
C ILE A 11 23.17 7.55 -7.81
N SER A 12 24.29 6.84 -7.64
CA SER A 12 24.29 5.43 -7.22
C SER A 12 23.91 5.21 -5.75
N LEU A 13 23.92 6.28 -4.94
CA LEU A 13 23.40 6.31 -3.58
C LEU A 13 21.88 6.55 -3.52
N LEU A 14 21.23 6.84 -4.66
CA LEU A 14 19.78 6.77 -4.76
C LEU A 14 19.41 5.28 -4.59
N GLY A 15 18.83 4.95 -3.44
CA GLY A 15 18.58 3.57 -3.04
C GLY A 15 17.84 2.79 -4.13
N GLN A 16 18.33 1.58 -4.42
CA GLN A 16 17.57 0.64 -5.23
C GLN A 16 16.29 0.30 -4.46
N ILE A 17 15.14 0.59 -5.05
CA ILE A 17 13.86 0.17 -4.48
C ILE A 17 13.77 -1.33 -4.75
N GLN A 18 13.81 -2.12 -3.68
CA GLN A 18 13.68 -3.57 -3.76
C GLN A 18 12.25 -3.96 -3.42
N ALA A 19 11.75 -5.02 -4.06
CA ALA A 19 10.51 -5.67 -3.64
C ALA A 19 10.66 -6.17 -2.19
N LEU A 20 9.55 -6.16 -1.46
CA LEU A 20 9.47 -6.59 -0.06
C LEU A 20 8.59 -7.85 0.03
N PRO A 21 9.11 -9.04 -0.32
CA PRO A 21 8.31 -10.26 -0.41
C PRO A 21 7.80 -10.79 0.94
N ASN A 22 8.25 -10.21 2.05
CA ASN A 22 7.89 -10.60 3.41
C ASN A 22 7.15 -9.47 4.15
N GLY A 23 6.24 -8.81 3.45
CA GLY A 23 5.41 -7.75 4.02
C GLY A 23 6.03 -6.36 3.95
N ILE A 24 5.17 -5.36 4.09
CA ILE A 24 5.52 -3.95 4.12
C ILE A 24 5.03 -3.29 5.42
N ASP A 25 5.91 -2.48 5.99
CA ASP A 25 5.66 -1.66 7.18
C ASP A 25 4.91 -0.35 6.82
N ALA A 26 5.04 0.69 7.65
CA ALA A 26 4.40 1.99 7.44
C ALA A 26 4.78 2.67 6.10
N ARG A 27 5.82 2.19 5.38
CA ARG A 27 6.10 2.63 4.01
C ARG A 27 4.94 2.36 3.05
N GLY A 28 4.10 1.37 3.34
CA GLY A 28 2.90 1.03 2.56
C GLY A 28 1.66 1.85 2.91
N ASP A 29 1.70 2.73 3.91
CA ASP A 29 0.50 3.44 4.42
C ASP A 29 -0.08 4.45 3.44
N ASN A 30 0.63 4.73 2.34
CA ASN A 30 0.19 5.61 1.27
C ASN A 30 0.16 4.88 -0.08
N GLY A 31 -0.01 3.55 -0.03
CA GLY A 31 0.01 2.69 -1.20
C GLY A 31 1.39 2.15 -1.58
N CYS A 32 1.42 1.40 -2.67
CA CYS A 32 2.60 0.66 -3.11
C CYS A 32 3.49 1.50 -4.04
N ILE A 33 3.84 2.72 -3.60
CA ILE A 33 4.53 3.75 -4.40
C ILE A 33 5.91 3.32 -4.91
N CYS A 34 6.48 2.26 -4.36
CA CYS A 34 7.69 1.60 -4.84
C CYS A 34 7.54 1.04 -6.27
N HIS A 35 6.30 0.76 -6.69
CA HIS A 35 5.93 0.18 -7.99
C HIS A 35 5.34 1.21 -8.96
N GLY A 36 5.36 2.50 -8.60
CA GLY A 36 4.78 3.58 -9.41
C GLY A 36 3.45 4.10 -8.85
N GLY A 37 2.62 4.67 -9.72
CA GLY A 37 1.29 5.18 -9.35
C GLY A 37 0.25 4.06 -9.27
N ALA A 38 -0.88 4.33 -8.61
CA ALA A 38 -2.02 3.42 -8.64
C ALA A 38 -2.57 3.28 -10.07
N ASP A 39 -3.09 2.11 -10.41
CA ASP A 39 -3.64 1.79 -11.73
C ASP A 39 -5.09 1.30 -11.64
N ASP A 40 -5.97 1.87 -12.47
CA ASP A 40 -7.42 1.57 -12.47
C ASP A 40 -7.73 0.19 -13.07
N SER A 41 -6.78 -0.46 -13.75
CA SER A 41 -6.94 -1.84 -14.22
C SER A 41 -6.74 -2.88 -13.10
N THR A 42 -6.23 -2.45 -11.95
CA THR A 42 -6.16 -3.26 -10.72
C THR A 42 -7.29 -2.85 -9.76
N SER A 43 -8.05 -3.83 -9.26
CA SER A 43 -9.11 -3.63 -8.28
C SER A 43 -8.74 -4.30 -6.95
N VAL A 44 -9.16 -3.69 -5.85
CA VAL A 44 -8.96 -4.22 -4.50
C VAL A 44 -10.31 -4.23 -3.81
N THR A 45 -10.72 -5.40 -3.32
CA THR A 45 -12.02 -5.60 -2.69
C THR A 45 -11.88 -6.40 -1.41
N LEU A 46 -12.43 -5.88 -0.31
CA LEU A 46 -12.65 -6.60 0.93
C LEU A 46 -14.15 -6.89 1.09
N GLU A 47 -14.49 -8.17 1.04
CA GLU A 47 -15.86 -8.66 1.19
C GLU A 47 -16.08 -9.25 2.59
N GLY A 48 -17.35 -9.38 3.00
CA GLY A 48 -17.75 -10.04 4.26
C GLY A 48 -17.98 -9.12 5.46
N LEU A 49 -17.63 -7.83 5.34
CA LEU A 49 -17.99 -6.82 6.33
C LEU A 49 -19.51 -6.56 6.32
N PRO A 50 -20.13 -6.32 7.49
CA PRO A 50 -21.53 -5.96 7.57
C PRO A 50 -21.73 -4.46 7.25
N GLY A 51 -22.98 -4.04 7.05
CA GLY A 51 -23.31 -2.60 6.98
C GLY A 51 -23.26 -1.88 8.34
N GLU A 52 -23.40 -2.64 9.43
CA GLU A 52 -23.31 -2.20 10.83
C GLU A 52 -22.79 -3.41 11.63
N TYR A 53 -21.81 -3.21 12.51
CA TYR A 53 -21.22 -4.31 13.27
C TYR A 53 -21.93 -4.51 14.62
N ASN A 54 -21.88 -5.72 15.18
CA ASN A 54 -22.21 -5.98 16.58
C ASN A 54 -20.92 -6.05 17.41
N SER A 55 -20.96 -5.55 18.64
CA SER A 55 -19.80 -5.52 19.52
C SER A 55 -19.14 -6.90 19.70
N SER A 56 -17.82 -6.95 19.53
CA SER A 56 -17.00 -8.16 19.66
C SER A 56 -17.42 -9.33 18.76
N GLN A 57 -18.24 -9.08 17.74
CA GLN A 57 -18.66 -10.11 16.79
C GLN A 57 -17.55 -10.37 15.77
N GLU A 58 -17.40 -11.64 15.41
CA GLU A 58 -16.48 -12.08 14.36
C GLU A 58 -17.17 -12.08 13.00
N TYR A 59 -16.48 -11.55 11.99
CA TYR A 59 -16.89 -11.51 10.60
C TYR A 59 -15.80 -12.15 9.72
N ASN A 60 -16.18 -13.17 8.96
CA ASN A 60 -15.29 -13.72 7.93
C ASN A 60 -15.15 -12.69 6.80
N ILE A 61 -13.92 -12.33 6.48
CA ILE A 61 -13.60 -11.37 5.44
C ILE A 61 -12.70 -12.01 4.37
N THR A 62 -12.91 -11.59 3.12
CA THR A 62 -12.11 -12.03 1.97
C THR A 62 -11.53 -10.82 1.27
N LEU A 63 -10.20 -10.72 1.24
CA LEU A 63 -9.47 -9.74 0.45
C LEU A 63 -9.19 -10.33 -0.93
N THR A 64 -9.58 -9.63 -1.98
CA THR A 64 -9.34 -10.01 -3.39
C THR A 64 -8.66 -8.86 -4.12
N ILE A 65 -7.60 -9.18 -4.87
CA ILE A 65 -6.96 -8.28 -5.83
C ILE A 65 -7.17 -8.85 -7.23
N GLU A 66 -7.85 -8.12 -8.10
CA GLU A 66 -7.97 -8.47 -9.52
C GLU A 66 -7.10 -7.52 -10.34
N SER A 67 -6.31 -8.05 -11.27
CA SER A 67 -5.35 -7.27 -12.05
C SER A 67 -4.95 -8.03 -13.33
N PRO A 68 -4.65 -7.33 -14.44
CA PRO A 68 -4.09 -7.94 -15.64
C PRO A 68 -2.63 -8.38 -15.49
N VAL A 69 -1.92 -7.97 -14.42
CA VAL A 69 -0.52 -8.36 -14.16
C VAL A 69 -0.40 -9.89 -14.11
N GLU A 70 0.60 -10.44 -14.80
CA GLU A 70 0.85 -11.87 -14.90
C GLU A 70 0.99 -12.52 -13.50
N MET A 71 0.44 -13.72 -13.33
CA MET A 71 0.57 -14.50 -12.09
C MET A 71 1.72 -15.49 -12.22
N ASN A 72 2.73 -15.35 -11.37
CA ASN A 72 3.87 -16.27 -11.24
C ASN A 72 3.91 -16.88 -9.83
N ASP A 73 5.09 -17.31 -9.35
CA ASP A 73 5.26 -17.89 -8.02
C ASP A 73 4.93 -16.88 -6.90
N VAL A 74 5.32 -15.61 -7.07
CA VAL A 74 4.89 -14.49 -6.23
C VAL A 74 3.91 -13.65 -7.04
N GLN A 75 2.74 -13.38 -6.47
CA GLN A 75 1.60 -12.82 -7.20
C GLN A 75 1.11 -11.51 -6.61
N GLY A 76 1.33 -11.26 -5.32
CA GLY A 76 0.87 -10.01 -4.72
C GLY A 76 1.17 -9.87 -3.24
N GLY A 77 0.68 -8.75 -2.71
CA GLY A 77 0.78 -8.41 -1.31
C GLY A 77 -0.20 -7.30 -0.96
N PHE A 78 -0.38 -7.06 0.33
CA PHE A 78 -1.30 -6.03 0.82
C PHE A 78 -0.75 -5.26 2.01
N ARG A 79 -1.37 -4.12 2.25
CA ARG A 79 -1.26 -3.30 3.47
C ARG A 79 -2.67 -2.90 3.89
N ILE A 80 -3.07 -3.25 5.11
CA ILE A 80 -4.39 -2.92 5.65
C ILE A 80 -4.22 -2.17 6.96
N ILE A 81 -4.80 -0.98 7.05
CA ILE A 81 -4.87 -0.18 8.27
C ILE A 81 -6.33 -0.16 8.70
N ILE A 82 -6.58 -0.49 9.96
CA ILE A 82 -7.91 -0.38 10.56
C ILE A 82 -7.86 0.55 11.76
N SER A 83 -8.95 1.29 12.01
CA SER A 83 -9.06 2.11 13.22
C SER A 83 -9.52 1.32 14.44
N GLU A 84 -10.39 0.32 14.22
CA GLU A 84 -11.06 -0.42 15.30
C GLU A 84 -11.11 -1.93 15.03
N GLY A 85 -11.13 -2.70 16.11
CA GLY A 85 -11.13 -4.16 16.06
C GLY A 85 -9.77 -4.78 15.74
N GLU A 86 -9.77 -6.06 15.40
CA GLU A 86 -8.57 -6.84 15.12
C GLU A 86 -8.80 -7.75 13.90
N ILE A 87 -7.79 -7.93 13.05
CA ILE A 87 -7.83 -8.89 11.95
C ILE A 87 -6.95 -10.09 12.28
N ILE A 88 -7.54 -11.28 12.19
CA ILE A 88 -6.87 -12.56 12.41
C ILE A 88 -6.86 -13.30 11.08
N GLY A 89 -5.69 -13.35 10.44
CA GLY A 89 -5.46 -14.08 9.19
C GLY A 89 -4.26 -15.01 9.31
N ASP A 90 -4.37 -16.20 8.72
CA ASP A 90 -3.28 -17.17 8.73
C ASP A 90 -2.11 -16.69 7.86
N GLY A 91 -0.91 -16.63 8.45
CA GLY A 91 0.29 -16.08 7.80
C GLY A 91 0.32 -14.55 7.63
N TRP A 92 -0.68 -13.82 8.14
CA TRP A 92 -0.70 -12.35 8.13
C TRP A 92 0.23 -11.80 9.21
N GLN A 93 0.80 -10.61 8.97
CA GLN A 93 1.73 -9.96 9.89
C GLN A 93 1.21 -8.59 10.30
N LEU A 94 1.41 -8.19 11.56
CA LEU A 94 1.18 -6.83 12.03
C LEU A 94 2.52 -6.08 12.12
N MET A 95 2.71 -5.07 11.29
CA MET A 95 3.94 -4.25 11.22
C MET A 95 3.55 -2.79 11.30
N ASP A 96 4.14 -2.04 12.25
CA ASP A 96 3.90 -0.61 12.44
C ASP A 96 2.41 -0.21 12.36
N GLY A 97 1.56 -0.92 13.10
CA GLY A 97 0.14 -0.59 13.23
C GLY A 97 -0.75 -0.96 12.04
N GLY A 98 -0.28 -1.76 11.08
CA GLY A 98 -1.14 -2.29 10.02
C GLY A 98 -0.79 -3.72 9.62
N TYR A 99 -1.75 -4.40 9.02
CA TYR A 99 -1.65 -5.78 8.59
C TYR A 99 -1.01 -5.85 7.21
N THR A 100 -0.17 -6.86 7.00
CA THR A 100 0.50 -7.12 5.73
C THR A 100 0.67 -8.62 5.50
N HIS A 101 0.99 -8.97 4.26
CA HIS A 101 1.30 -10.32 3.84
C HIS A 101 2.68 -10.77 4.36
N SER A 102 2.94 -12.08 4.33
CA SER A 102 4.28 -12.68 4.51
C SER A 102 4.72 -13.40 3.25
N SER A 103 5.95 -13.89 3.21
CA SER A 103 6.43 -14.71 2.09
C SER A 103 5.70 -16.04 1.92
N GLU A 104 4.96 -16.50 2.93
CA GLU A 104 4.22 -17.77 2.91
C GLU A 104 2.86 -17.63 2.20
N ILE A 105 2.36 -16.41 2.05
CA ILE A 105 1.03 -16.10 1.51
C ILE A 105 1.09 -15.09 0.36
N ASN A 106 2.26 -14.86 -0.24
CA ASN A 106 2.44 -13.92 -1.35
C ASN A 106 2.25 -14.56 -2.74
N ASP A 107 1.96 -15.85 -2.78
CA ASP A 107 1.74 -16.71 -3.96
C ASP A 107 0.27 -16.69 -4.44
N ARG A 108 -0.51 -15.71 -4.00
CA ARG A 108 -1.94 -15.59 -4.29
C ARG A 108 -2.39 -14.13 -4.32
N ARG A 109 -3.61 -13.90 -4.79
CA ARG A 109 -4.30 -12.60 -4.78
C ARG A 109 -5.65 -12.63 -4.05
N VAL A 110 -5.94 -13.73 -3.37
CA VAL A 110 -7.15 -13.92 -2.55
C VAL A 110 -6.74 -14.43 -1.18
N TRP A 111 -7.13 -13.72 -0.14
CA TRP A 111 -6.84 -14.06 1.26
C TRP A 111 -8.12 -14.07 2.07
N ASN A 112 -8.25 -15.05 2.96
CA ASN A 112 -9.34 -15.12 3.93
C ASN A 112 -8.80 -14.79 5.32
N ALA A 113 -9.56 -14.03 6.09
CA ALA A 113 -9.27 -13.68 7.47
C ALA A 113 -10.57 -13.52 8.25
N VAL A 114 -10.45 -13.25 9.55
CA VAL A 114 -11.56 -12.89 10.42
C VAL A 114 -11.31 -11.49 10.95
N TRP A 115 -12.27 -10.59 10.80
CA TRP A 115 -12.27 -9.34 11.55
C TRP A 115 -13.12 -9.49 12.80
N VAL A 116 -12.54 -9.18 13.95
CA VAL A 116 -13.20 -9.10 15.24
C VAL A 116 -13.55 -7.64 15.49
N ALA A 117 -14.84 -7.32 15.52
CA ALA A 117 -15.31 -5.96 15.78
C ALA A 117 -14.90 -5.47 17.18
N PRO A 118 -14.77 -4.14 17.40
CA PRO A 118 -14.48 -3.59 18.72
C PRO A 118 -15.59 -3.90 19.73
N ALA A 119 -15.33 -3.71 21.03
CA ALA A 119 -16.34 -3.90 22.06
C ALA A 119 -17.32 -2.72 22.12
N GLU A 120 -16.83 -1.53 21.78
CA GLU A 120 -17.54 -0.27 21.71
C GLU A 120 -18.55 -0.28 20.57
N ASP A 121 -19.79 0.14 20.84
CA ASP A 121 -20.90 0.19 19.88
C ASP A 121 -21.17 1.60 19.35
N ASP A 122 -20.47 2.62 19.86
CA ASP A 122 -20.61 4.03 19.52
C ASP A 122 -19.45 4.58 18.66
N VAL A 123 -18.62 3.69 18.10
CA VAL A 123 -17.45 4.05 17.27
C VAL A 123 -17.62 3.61 15.80
N LEU A 124 -16.76 4.16 14.94
CA LEU A 124 -16.69 3.83 13.51
C LEU A 124 -15.42 3.03 13.22
N ALA A 125 -15.58 1.79 12.75
CA ALA A 125 -14.46 1.01 12.24
C ALA A 125 -14.17 1.42 10.80
N THR A 126 -12.99 1.98 10.54
CA THR A 126 -12.51 2.34 9.21
C THR A 126 -11.45 1.36 8.72
N PHE A 127 -11.42 1.12 7.42
CA PHE A 127 -10.47 0.22 6.77
C PHE A 127 -9.88 0.95 5.58
N ILE A 128 -8.55 1.03 5.53
CA ILE A 128 -7.79 1.48 4.37
C ILE A 128 -6.95 0.31 3.89
N ILE A 129 -7.19 -0.12 2.66
CA ILE A 129 -6.58 -1.31 2.07
C ILE A 129 -5.81 -0.87 0.84
N TYR A 130 -4.54 -1.25 0.77
CA TYR A 130 -3.71 -1.17 -0.43
C TYR A 130 -3.37 -2.59 -0.87
N GLY A 131 -3.66 -2.91 -2.14
CA GLY A 131 -3.37 -4.21 -2.74
C GLY A 131 -2.43 -4.05 -3.92
N ASN A 132 -1.37 -4.85 -3.94
CA ASN A 132 -0.37 -4.90 -5.01
C ASN A 132 -0.45 -6.23 -5.74
N ALA A 133 -0.59 -6.18 -7.06
CA ALA A 133 -0.43 -7.32 -7.97
C ALA A 133 0.97 -7.23 -8.58
N VAL A 134 1.79 -8.26 -8.37
CA VAL A 134 3.16 -8.30 -8.89
C VAL A 134 3.33 -9.39 -9.95
N ASN A 135 4.32 -9.19 -10.82
CA ASN A 135 4.72 -10.13 -11.87
C ASN A 135 5.71 -11.22 -11.37
N GLY A 136 6.24 -11.10 -10.15
CA GLY A 136 7.12 -12.09 -9.53
C GLY A 136 8.58 -12.07 -10.00
N ASP A 137 9.04 -11.04 -10.71
CA ASP A 137 10.43 -10.91 -11.16
C ASP A 137 11.43 -10.47 -10.06
N GLY A 138 10.91 -10.11 -8.89
CA GLY A 138 11.66 -9.66 -7.72
C GLY A 138 12.10 -8.19 -7.76
N ALA A 139 11.74 -7.44 -8.81
CA ALA A 139 11.91 -6.01 -8.92
C ALA A 139 10.67 -5.27 -8.38
N ALA A 140 10.87 -4.05 -7.88
CA ALA A 140 9.77 -3.12 -7.68
C ALA A 140 9.73 -2.19 -8.89
N SER A 141 8.84 -2.46 -9.84
CA SER A 141 8.79 -1.77 -11.12
C SER A 141 7.37 -1.36 -11.51
N SER A 142 7.25 -0.61 -12.61
CA SER A 142 5.96 -0.22 -13.18
C SER A 142 5.24 -1.34 -13.93
N GLU A 143 5.81 -2.55 -13.96
CA GLU A 143 5.12 -3.76 -14.47
C GLU A 143 4.28 -4.44 -13.39
N ASP A 144 4.42 -3.99 -12.14
CA ASP A 144 3.50 -4.31 -11.06
C ASP A 144 2.45 -3.21 -10.97
N GLU A 145 1.25 -3.57 -10.55
CA GLU A 145 0.12 -2.64 -10.46
C GLU A 145 -0.53 -2.74 -9.09
N TRP A 146 -0.98 -1.60 -8.57
CA TRP A 146 -1.65 -1.55 -7.29
C TRP A 146 -2.82 -0.60 -7.31
N ASN A 147 -3.77 -0.85 -6.40
CA ASN A 147 -4.85 0.09 -6.14
C ASN A 147 -5.25 0.01 -4.66
N SER A 148 -6.32 0.72 -4.30
CA SER A 148 -6.76 0.87 -2.92
C SER A 148 -8.27 0.80 -2.78
N GLN A 149 -8.71 0.42 -1.58
CA GLN A 149 -10.10 0.51 -1.15
C GLN A 149 -10.17 1.15 0.24
N SER A 150 -11.22 1.94 0.46
CA SER A 150 -11.57 2.48 1.77
C SER A 150 -12.99 2.08 2.12
N LEU A 151 -13.20 1.65 3.36
CA LEU A 151 -14.49 1.21 3.89
C LEU A 151 -14.70 1.77 5.29
N ALA A 152 -15.95 1.87 5.69
CA ALA A 152 -16.34 2.26 7.03
C ALA A 152 -17.55 1.43 7.48
N VAL A 153 -17.50 0.92 8.72
CA VAL A 153 -18.55 0.08 9.32
C VAL A 153 -18.88 0.68 10.69
N PRO A 154 -20.07 1.30 10.85
CA PRO A 154 -20.48 1.89 12.13
C PRO A 154 -20.91 0.82 13.14
N GLY A 155 -20.74 1.13 14.42
CA GLY A 155 -21.46 0.46 15.50
C GLY A 155 -22.91 0.96 15.59
N PRO A 156 -23.81 0.21 16.25
CA PRO A 156 -25.25 0.49 16.26
C PRO A 156 -25.62 1.80 16.95
N GLU A 157 -24.76 2.31 17.85
CA GLU A 157 -24.96 3.59 18.55
C GLU A 157 -24.11 4.73 17.94
N TYR A 158 -23.38 4.48 16.84
CA TYR A 158 -22.60 5.52 16.17
C TYR A 158 -23.52 6.52 15.45
N THR A 159 -23.42 7.81 15.81
CA THR A 159 -24.26 8.88 15.25
C THR A 159 -23.53 9.81 14.28
N GLY A 160 -22.25 9.54 13.98
CA GLY A 160 -21.43 10.39 13.12
C GLY A 160 -21.61 10.11 11.63
N ASP A 161 -20.75 10.73 10.81
CA ASP A 161 -20.65 10.40 9.39
C ASP A 161 -19.99 9.02 9.23
N ALA A 162 -20.66 8.10 8.55
CA ALA A 162 -20.18 6.75 8.28
C ALA A 162 -19.66 6.59 6.83
N SER A 163 -19.37 7.69 6.16
CA SER A 163 -18.73 7.67 4.84
C SER A 163 -17.30 7.14 4.94
N PRO A 164 -16.86 6.27 4.00
CA PRO A 164 -15.46 5.89 3.91
C PRO A 164 -14.52 7.07 3.72
N ILE A 165 -13.27 6.90 4.14
CA ILE A 165 -12.23 7.91 3.92
C ILE A 165 -11.94 8.03 2.43
N GLU A 166 -12.03 9.24 1.88
CA GLU A 166 -11.65 9.52 0.49
C GLU A 166 -10.13 9.38 0.31
N LEU A 167 -9.70 8.36 -0.45
CA LEU A 167 -8.30 8.14 -0.76
C LEU A 167 -7.92 8.90 -2.04
N SER A 168 -6.98 9.85 -1.95
CA SER A 168 -6.41 10.49 -3.13
C SER A 168 -5.09 9.84 -3.52
N ASN A 169 -5.09 9.04 -4.59
CA ASN A 169 -3.85 8.49 -5.16
C ASN A 169 -3.11 9.51 -6.06
N SER A 170 -3.55 10.77 -6.09
CA SER A 170 -2.95 11.82 -6.90
C SER A 170 -1.70 12.40 -6.26
N VAL A 171 -0.60 12.46 -7.01
CA VAL A 171 0.63 13.16 -6.58
C VAL A 171 0.31 14.64 -6.31
N SER A 172 0.54 15.10 -5.08
CA SER A 172 0.28 16.48 -4.68
C SER A 172 1.14 17.46 -5.49
N ASN A 173 0.65 18.69 -5.67
CA ASN A 173 1.41 19.75 -6.34
C ASN A 173 2.76 20.03 -5.66
N SER A 174 2.83 19.85 -4.33
CA SER A 174 4.06 19.99 -3.55
C SER A 174 5.09 18.92 -3.90
N GLN A 175 4.67 17.66 -4.01
CA GLN A 175 5.56 16.57 -4.42
C GLN A 175 6.06 16.76 -5.86
N LYS A 176 5.19 17.20 -6.78
CA LYS A 176 5.58 17.56 -8.16
C LYS A 176 6.60 18.70 -8.16
N ALA A 177 6.40 19.74 -7.37
CA ALA A 177 7.32 20.87 -7.26
C ALA A 177 8.68 20.45 -6.70
N ILE A 178 8.71 19.62 -5.65
CA ILE A 178 9.93 19.07 -5.07
C ILE A 178 10.71 18.25 -6.12
N ALA A 179 10.02 17.40 -6.88
CA ALA A 179 10.64 16.59 -7.94
C ALA A 179 11.28 17.47 -9.04
N VAL A 180 10.60 18.53 -9.46
CA VAL A 180 11.14 19.49 -10.45
C VAL A 180 12.37 20.23 -9.89
N ILE A 181 12.34 20.69 -8.64
CA ILE A 181 13.48 21.36 -8.01
C ILE A 181 14.68 20.42 -7.91
N ALA A 182 14.47 19.17 -7.49
CA ALA A 182 15.52 18.16 -7.42
C ALA A 182 16.15 17.91 -8.80
N LEU A 183 15.33 17.77 -9.85
CA LEU A 183 15.79 17.57 -11.22
C LEU A 183 16.63 18.76 -11.72
N LEU A 184 16.16 19.99 -11.49
CA LEU A 184 16.91 21.21 -11.85
C LEU A 184 18.24 21.31 -11.10
N GLY A 185 18.27 20.90 -9.82
CA GLY A 185 19.50 20.82 -9.03
C GLY A 185 20.52 19.85 -9.64
N VAL A 186 20.08 18.65 -10.02
CA VAL A 186 20.94 17.64 -10.67
C VAL A 186 21.46 18.14 -12.02
N ILE A 187 20.61 18.75 -12.85
CA ILE A 187 21.03 19.32 -14.13
C ILE A 187 22.08 20.41 -13.91
N THR A 188 21.85 21.32 -12.97
CA THR A 188 22.78 22.42 -12.67
C THR A 188 24.14 21.88 -12.21
N LEU A 189 24.14 20.91 -11.29
CA LEU A 189 25.37 20.25 -10.82
C LEU A 189 26.11 19.54 -11.96
N THR A 190 25.37 18.90 -12.87
CA THR A 190 25.94 18.21 -14.04
C THR A 190 26.60 19.20 -15.00
N VAL A 191 25.93 20.32 -15.32
CA VAL A 191 26.49 21.38 -16.17
C VAL A 191 27.75 21.98 -15.55
N VAL A 192 27.75 22.27 -14.25
CA VAL A 192 28.93 22.76 -13.53
C VAL A 192 30.07 21.74 -13.56
N ALA A 193 29.77 20.44 -13.39
CA ALA A 193 30.77 19.38 -13.39
C ALA A 193 31.35 19.06 -14.78
N ILE A 194 30.68 19.45 -15.87
CA ILE A 194 31.16 19.30 -17.27
C ILE A 194 31.97 20.54 -17.70
N ARG A 195 31.59 21.73 -17.23
CA ARG A 195 32.25 22.99 -17.61
C ARG A 195 33.62 23.20 -16.95
N ASP A 196 33.86 22.51 -15.84
CA ASP A 196 35.12 22.47 -15.08
C ASP A 196 35.92 21.17 -15.35
#